data_AF-A0A7Y8Y1Y6-F1
#
_entry.id   AF-A0A7Y8Y1Y6-F1
#
_cell.length_a   1.000
_cell.length_b   1.000
_cell.length_c   1.000
_cell.angle_alpha   90.00
_cell.angle_beta   90.00
_cell.angle_gamma   90.00
#
_symmetry.space_group_name_H-M   'P 1'
#
loop_
_entity.id
_entity.type
_entity.pdbx_description
1 polymer ?
#
loop_
_entity_poly.entity_id
_entity_poly.type
_entity_poly.pdbx_seq_one_letter_code
_entity_poly.pdbx_strand_id
1 'polypeptide(L)'
;MKKTILFALILLFTASIGVAQKSKKAKGKAKASVAAGPKSLAKADNLTANYAKSELFLTVNGVASDTISLRKNGISDPAQVAINPISCGGQKLYCVTWTENKKTGDIKTKQEDVTQKHTMIVDVASKSKVLANIESANHITEKVYLSADKYVSETQEKVRREGFECALQPDGTVVLKNKSTQTKLVYDAATKKFVAKK
;
A
#
# COMPACT_ATOMS: atom_id res chain seq x y z
N MET A 1 -54.90 8.56 -53.79
CA MET A 1 -55.73 7.61 -54.59
C MET A 1 -54.83 6.49 -55.10
N LYS A 2 -55.34 5.26 -55.02
CA LYS A 2 -54.96 4.02 -55.76
C LYS A 2 -53.59 3.36 -55.49
N LYS A 3 -53.70 2.25 -54.75
CA LYS A 3 -52.78 1.09 -54.61
C LYS A 3 -52.66 0.34 -55.94
N THR A 4 -51.55 -0.38 -56.17
CA THR A 4 -51.54 -1.73 -56.80
C THR A 4 -50.16 -2.40 -56.81
N ILE A 5 -50.13 -3.66 -56.32
CA ILE A 5 -49.41 -4.88 -56.82
C ILE A 5 -47.88 -4.92 -56.59
N LEU A 6 -47.24 -5.80 -55.80
CA LEU A 6 -47.37 -7.20 -55.36
C LEU A 6 -46.77 -8.28 -56.32
N PHE A 7 -45.78 -9.02 -55.76
CA PHE A 7 -45.25 -10.36 -56.06
C PHE A 7 -44.40 -10.62 -57.32
N ALA A 8 -43.15 -11.04 -57.08
CA ALA A 8 -42.61 -12.29 -57.64
C ALA A 8 -41.39 -12.75 -56.81
N LEU A 9 -41.64 -13.74 -55.96
CA LEU A 9 -40.69 -14.53 -55.19
C LEU A 9 -40.40 -15.79 -56.02
N ILE A 10 -39.14 -16.16 -56.32
CA ILE A 10 -38.81 -17.53 -56.76
C ILE A 10 -37.29 -17.83 -56.70
N LEU A 11 -37.02 -18.94 -56.00
CA LEU A 11 -35.91 -19.92 -56.08
C LEU A 11 -34.48 -19.49 -55.72
N LEU A 12 -33.89 -19.97 -54.61
CA LEU A 12 -33.46 -21.33 -54.23
C LEU A 12 -31.99 -21.64 -54.63
N PHE A 13 -31.20 -21.96 -53.60
CA PHE A 13 -30.14 -22.98 -53.56
C PHE A 13 -28.87 -22.80 -54.41
N THR A 14 -27.70 -22.62 -53.76
CA THR A 14 -26.73 -23.70 -53.45
C THR A 14 -25.31 -23.17 -53.14
N ALA A 15 -24.73 -23.83 -52.13
CA ALA A 15 -23.35 -24.33 -52.02
C ALA A 15 -22.11 -23.40 -52.04
N SER A 16 -21.26 -23.77 -51.09
CA SER A 16 -19.95 -23.34 -50.63
C SER A 16 -18.75 -23.52 -51.59
N ILE A 17 -17.61 -23.00 -51.11
CA ILE A 17 -16.20 -23.13 -51.57
C ILE A 17 -15.82 -22.00 -52.55
N GLY A 18 -14.87 -21.08 -52.31
CA GLY A 18 -13.81 -20.95 -51.31
C GLY A 18 -12.55 -20.51 -52.06
N VAL A 19 -12.10 -19.25 -51.93
CA VAL A 19 -10.73 -18.83 -52.27
C VAL A 19 -10.30 -17.69 -51.35
N ALA A 20 -9.07 -17.83 -50.84
CA ALA A 20 -8.44 -17.05 -49.79
C ALA A 20 -8.13 -15.59 -50.15
N GLN A 21 -8.38 -14.67 -49.22
CA GLN A 21 -7.70 -13.37 -49.15
C GLN A 21 -7.02 -13.22 -47.79
N LYS A 22 -5.68 -13.18 -47.81
CA LYS A 22 -4.81 -12.83 -46.68
C LYS A 22 -5.36 -11.60 -45.96
N SER A 23 -5.73 -11.77 -44.70
CA SER A 23 -6.09 -10.66 -43.83
C SER A 23 -4.88 -9.74 -43.60
N LYS A 24 -4.98 -8.49 -44.08
CA LYS A 24 -4.20 -7.40 -43.50
C LYS A 24 -4.63 -7.30 -42.04
N LYS A 25 -3.69 -7.49 -41.12
CA LYS A 25 -3.89 -7.25 -39.68
C LYS A 25 -4.55 -5.89 -39.51
N ALA A 26 -5.81 -5.90 -39.10
CA ALA A 26 -6.47 -4.73 -38.59
C ALA A 26 -5.60 -4.21 -37.43
N LYS A 27 -5.15 -2.96 -37.57
CA LYS A 27 -4.47 -2.21 -36.53
C LYS A 27 -5.40 -2.22 -35.33
N GLY A 28 -5.13 -3.11 -34.37
CA GLY A 28 -5.92 -3.23 -33.17
C GLY A 28 -6.03 -1.85 -32.56
N LYS A 29 -7.26 -1.39 -32.30
CA LYS A 29 -7.50 -0.21 -31.47
C LYS A 29 -6.61 -0.39 -30.25
N ALA A 30 -5.60 0.46 -30.11
CA ALA A 30 -4.83 0.54 -28.90
C ALA A 30 -5.86 0.65 -27.78
N LYS A 31 -5.87 -0.33 -26.87
CA LYS A 31 -6.54 -0.16 -25.59
C LYS A 31 -5.94 1.12 -25.04
N ALA A 32 -6.72 2.20 -25.03
CA ALA A 32 -6.36 3.38 -24.27
C ALA A 32 -6.01 2.85 -22.89
N SER A 33 -4.75 3.00 -22.48
CA SER A 33 -4.35 2.69 -21.11
C SER A 33 -5.12 3.70 -20.27
N VAL A 34 -6.27 3.28 -19.75
CA VAL A 34 -6.96 3.98 -18.68
C VAL A 34 -5.88 4.19 -17.64
N ALA A 35 -5.56 5.46 -17.34
CA ALA A 35 -4.62 5.79 -16.27
C ALA A 35 -5.01 4.93 -15.07
N ALA A 36 -4.10 4.05 -14.64
CA ALA A 36 -4.42 3.11 -13.58
C ALA A 36 -4.92 3.93 -12.38
N GLY A 37 -6.19 3.76 -12.04
CA GLY A 37 -6.79 4.42 -10.88
C GLY A 37 -6.02 4.04 -9.60
N PRO A 38 -6.30 4.71 -8.47
CA PRO A 38 -5.63 4.38 -7.23
C PRO A 38 -5.69 2.89 -6.93
N LYS A 39 -4.54 2.31 -6.60
CA LYS A 39 -4.45 0.89 -6.24
C LYS A 39 -5.01 0.73 -4.83
N SER A 40 -6.14 0.02 -4.70
CA SER A 40 -6.70 -0.38 -3.41
C SER A 40 -5.84 -1.47 -2.79
N LEU A 41 -5.34 -1.24 -1.58
CA LEU A 41 -4.41 -2.13 -0.86
C LEU A 41 -5.05 -2.86 0.33
N ALA A 42 -5.99 -2.21 1.01
CA ALA A 42 -6.72 -2.79 2.15
C ALA A 42 -8.09 -2.13 2.31
N LYS A 43 -9.04 -2.83 2.95
CA LYS A 43 -10.38 -2.33 3.25
C LYS A 43 -10.80 -2.74 4.66
N ALA A 44 -11.51 -1.87 5.35
CA ALA A 44 -12.18 -2.18 6.61
C ALA A 44 -13.37 -1.23 6.76
N ASP A 45 -14.54 -1.75 7.14
CA ASP A 45 -15.79 -0.99 7.18
C ASP A 45 -16.01 -0.20 5.87
N ASN A 46 -16.20 1.12 5.98
CA ASN A 46 -16.32 2.02 4.84
C ASN A 46 -14.99 2.65 4.41
N LEU A 47 -13.85 2.18 4.92
CA LEU A 47 -12.53 2.69 4.58
C LEU A 47 -11.83 1.85 3.53
N THR A 48 -11.04 2.51 2.68
CA THR A 48 -10.14 1.85 1.73
C THR A 48 -8.78 2.54 1.74
N ALA A 49 -7.71 1.79 1.97
CA ALA A 49 -6.35 2.30 1.80
C ALA A 49 -5.98 2.24 0.31
N ASN A 50 -5.72 3.40 -0.27
CA ASN A 50 -5.40 3.58 -1.68
C ASN A 50 -3.98 4.12 -1.84
N TYR A 51 -3.31 3.69 -2.89
CA TYR A 51 -1.98 4.16 -3.26
C TYR A 51 -1.97 4.66 -4.70
N ALA A 52 -1.55 5.91 -4.88
CA ALA A 52 -1.40 6.53 -6.19
C ALA A 52 -0.35 7.64 -6.12
N LYS A 53 0.41 7.86 -7.19
CA LYS A 53 1.36 8.98 -7.30
C LYS A 53 2.31 9.10 -6.08
N SER A 54 2.80 7.96 -5.58
CA SER A 54 3.69 7.87 -4.41
C SER A 54 3.09 8.34 -3.07
N GLU A 55 1.77 8.47 -3.01
CA GLU A 55 1.00 8.81 -1.81
C GLU A 55 0.11 7.64 -1.38
N LEU A 56 0.21 7.28 -0.11
CA LEU A 56 -0.71 6.36 0.56
C LEU A 56 -1.75 7.19 1.32
N PHE A 57 -3.02 6.92 1.08
CA PHE A 57 -4.14 7.65 1.70
C PHE A 57 -5.30 6.71 2.01
N LEU A 58 -6.10 7.06 3.03
CA LEU A 58 -7.41 6.44 3.26
C LEU A 58 -8.46 7.18 2.46
N THR A 59 -9.35 6.43 1.82
CA THR A 59 -10.63 6.94 1.31
C THR A 59 -11.73 6.50 2.26
N VAL A 60 -12.53 7.47 2.72
CA VAL A 60 -13.75 7.25 3.50
C VAL A 60 -14.91 7.20 2.52
N ASN A 61 -15.49 6.03 2.32
CA ASN A 61 -16.61 5.83 1.43
C ASN A 61 -17.91 6.21 2.15
N GLY A 62 -18.65 7.13 1.55
CA GLY A 62 -19.93 7.63 2.06
C GLY A 62 -20.68 8.36 0.94
N VAL A 63 -21.70 9.15 1.31
CA VAL A 63 -22.46 9.96 0.34
C VAL A 63 -21.56 10.96 -0.39
N ALA A 64 -20.55 11.49 0.30
CA ALA A 64 -19.40 12.18 -0.28
C ALA A 64 -18.12 11.43 0.11
N SER A 65 -17.32 11.03 -0.88
CA SER A 65 -16.04 10.39 -0.63
C SER A 65 -15.03 11.41 -0.11
N ASP A 66 -14.32 11.07 0.96
CA ASP A 66 -13.30 11.93 1.54
C ASP A 66 -11.96 11.19 1.65
N THR A 67 -10.85 11.94 1.78
CA THR A 67 -9.50 11.34 1.82
C THR A 67 -8.64 11.85 2.96
N ILE A 68 -7.94 10.94 3.64
CA ILE A 68 -6.96 11.23 4.69
C ILE A 68 -5.59 10.77 4.21
N SER A 69 -4.67 11.70 3.99
CA SER A 69 -3.28 11.38 3.60
C SER A 69 -2.55 10.68 4.75
N LEU A 70 -2.06 9.47 4.52
CA LEU A 70 -1.27 8.72 5.50
C LEU A 70 0.22 9.05 5.35
N ARG A 71 0.72 8.99 4.12
CA ARG A 71 2.14 9.17 3.81
C ARG A 71 2.35 9.68 2.38
N LYS A 72 3.34 10.56 2.21
CA LYS A 72 3.85 11.02 0.92
C LYS A 72 5.33 10.68 0.78
N ASN A 73 5.79 10.32 -0.41
CA ASN A 73 7.22 10.20 -0.76
C ASN A 73 8.07 9.31 0.17
N GLY A 74 7.55 8.18 0.62
CA GLY A 74 8.38 7.24 1.39
C GLY A 74 9.28 6.38 0.48
N ILE A 75 9.91 5.39 1.08
CA ILE A 75 11.11 4.74 0.55
C ILE A 75 10.83 3.65 -0.50
N SER A 76 9.60 3.13 -0.55
CA SER A 76 9.15 2.15 -1.54
C SER A 76 7.64 2.19 -1.72
N ASP A 77 7.08 1.36 -2.61
CA ASP A 77 5.65 1.09 -2.56
C ASP A 77 5.28 0.42 -1.22
N PRO A 78 4.13 0.76 -0.62
CA PRO A 78 3.70 0.16 0.64
C PRO A 78 3.29 -1.30 0.44
N ALA A 79 3.82 -2.17 1.29
CA ALA A 79 3.49 -3.59 1.37
C ALA A 79 2.76 -3.89 2.68
N GLN A 80 2.09 -5.04 2.75
CA GLN A 80 1.42 -5.52 3.97
C GLN A 80 0.50 -4.47 4.61
N VAL A 81 -0.23 -3.73 3.78
CA VAL A 81 -1.16 -2.71 4.26
C VAL A 81 -2.33 -3.38 4.97
N ALA A 82 -2.64 -2.94 6.18
CA ALA A 82 -3.79 -3.40 6.95
C ALA A 82 -4.51 -2.21 7.59
N ILE A 83 -5.83 -2.33 7.73
CA ILE A 83 -6.68 -1.37 8.45
C ILE A 83 -7.46 -2.19 9.47
N ASN A 84 -7.27 -1.88 10.75
CA ASN A 84 -7.96 -2.56 11.84
C ASN A 84 -8.80 -1.52 12.62
N PRO A 85 -10.10 -1.74 12.81
CA PRO A 85 -10.89 -0.93 13.74
C PRO A 85 -10.44 -1.22 15.17
N ILE A 86 -10.34 -0.17 15.99
CA ILE A 86 -9.87 -0.26 17.37
C ILE A 86 -10.78 0.58 18.26
N SER A 87 -10.96 0.17 19.52
CA SER A 87 -11.67 0.97 20.52
C SER A 87 -10.67 1.56 21.48
N CYS A 88 -10.63 2.89 21.58
CA CYS A 88 -9.72 3.63 22.46
C CYS A 88 -10.52 4.66 23.25
N GLY A 89 -10.58 4.52 24.58
CA GLY A 89 -11.35 5.44 25.43
C GLY A 89 -12.84 5.51 25.05
N GLY A 90 -13.42 4.39 24.60
CA GLY A 90 -14.81 4.31 24.13
C GLY A 90 -15.05 4.87 22.71
N GLN A 91 -14.03 5.42 22.06
CA GLN A 91 -14.12 5.92 20.68
C GLN A 91 -13.60 4.88 19.68
N LYS A 92 -14.30 4.73 18.56
CA LYS A 92 -13.86 3.87 17.45
C LYS A 92 -12.85 4.64 16.60
N LEU A 93 -11.61 4.16 16.60
CA LEU A 93 -10.52 4.65 15.75
C LEU A 93 -10.10 3.56 14.78
N TYR A 94 -9.15 3.87 13.89
CA TYR A 94 -8.59 2.89 12.97
C TYR A 94 -7.07 2.90 13.04
N CYS A 95 -6.49 1.72 13.28
CA CYS A 95 -5.06 1.49 13.17
C CYS A 95 -4.73 1.05 11.74
N VAL A 96 -3.93 1.84 11.05
CA VAL A 96 -3.40 1.53 9.73
C VAL A 96 -1.92 1.19 9.86
N THR A 97 -1.53 0.03 9.34
CA THR A 97 -0.14 -0.40 9.30
C THR A 97 0.29 -0.71 7.88
N TRP A 98 1.55 -0.47 7.57
CA TRP A 98 2.18 -0.89 6.32
C TRP A 98 3.69 -1.01 6.50
N THR A 99 4.33 -1.68 5.54
CA THR A 99 5.78 -1.86 5.51
C THR A 99 6.36 -1.25 4.24
N GLU A 100 7.51 -0.61 4.37
CA GLU A 100 8.29 -0.10 3.25
C GLU A 100 9.69 -0.74 3.28
N ASN A 101 10.24 -1.09 2.13
CA ASN A 101 11.51 -1.79 2.03
C ASN A 101 12.40 -1.13 0.99
N LYS A 102 13.65 -0.84 1.36
CA LYS A 102 14.64 -0.27 0.46
C LYS A 102 15.93 -1.07 0.54
N LYS A 103 16.44 -1.46 -0.62
CA LYS A 103 17.78 -2.05 -0.75
C LYS A 103 18.72 -1.00 -1.33
N THR A 104 19.90 -0.88 -0.76
CA THR A 104 20.96 0.02 -1.26
C THR A 104 22.33 -0.65 -1.18
N GLY A 105 23.23 -0.24 -2.07
CA GLY A 105 24.59 -0.78 -2.12
C GLY A 105 24.74 -1.97 -3.06
N ASP A 106 25.83 -2.71 -2.89
CA ASP A 106 26.21 -3.87 -3.70
C ASP A 106 26.57 -5.03 -2.78
N ILE A 107 26.01 -6.20 -3.06
CA ILE A 107 26.28 -7.44 -2.33
C ILE A 107 27.76 -7.83 -2.31
N LYS A 108 28.56 -7.36 -3.27
CA LYS A 108 30.01 -7.64 -3.38
C LYS A 108 30.86 -6.86 -2.39
N THR A 109 30.36 -5.74 -1.87
CA THR A 109 31.11 -4.85 -0.98
C THR A 109 30.32 -4.59 0.28
N LYS A 110 29.19 -3.89 0.16
CA LYS A 110 28.31 -3.54 1.25
C LYS A 110 26.90 -3.36 0.73
N GLN A 111 25.97 -4.13 1.31
CA GLN A 111 24.54 -4.03 1.05
C GLN A 111 23.81 -3.66 2.34
N GLU A 112 22.83 -2.77 2.21
CA GLU A 112 21.92 -2.38 3.28
C GLU A 112 20.49 -2.66 2.85
N ASP A 113 19.82 -3.53 3.60
CA ASP A 113 18.40 -3.86 3.45
C ASP A 113 17.62 -3.18 4.59
N VAL A 114 16.93 -2.10 4.27
CA VAL A 114 16.14 -1.30 5.21
C VAL A 114 14.66 -1.71 5.13
N THR A 115 14.07 -2.04 6.27
CA THR A 115 12.63 -2.29 6.44
C THR A 115 12.06 -1.29 7.43
N GLN A 116 11.05 -0.52 7.01
CA GLN A 116 10.30 0.39 7.86
C GLN A 116 8.88 -0.13 8.07
N LYS A 117 8.49 -0.36 9.32
CA LYS A 117 7.12 -0.68 9.72
C LYS A 117 6.46 0.60 10.24
N HIS A 118 5.40 1.00 9.55
CA HIS A 118 4.61 2.15 9.92
C HIS A 118 3.38 1.71 10.69
N THR A 119 3.03 2.46 11.73
CA THR A 119 1.78 2.31 12.48
C THR A 119 1.18 3.67 12.69
N MET A 120 -0.06 3.85 12.24
CA MET A 120 -0.76 5.12 12.31
C MET A 120 -2.17 4.90 12.84
N ILE A 121 -2.56 5.64 13.86
CA ILE A 121 -3.93 5.62 14.37
C ILE A 121 -4.63 6.88 13.88
N VAL A 122 -5.80 6.69 13.29
CA VAL A 122 -6.58 7.74 12.65
C VAL A 122 -7.95 7.83 13.31
N ASP A 123 -8.35 9.06 13.65
CA ASP A 123 -9.74 9.41 13.93
C ASP A 123 -10.38 9.86 12.61
N VAL A 124 -11.28 9.03 12.08
CA VAL A 124 -11.97 9.30 10.81
C VAL A 124 -12.98 10.44 10.95
N ALA A 125 -13.61 10.61 12.13
CA ALA A 125 -14.60 11.65 12.35
C ALA A 125 -13.96 13.05 12.30
N SER A 126 -12.77 13.21 12.89
CA SER A 126 -12.00 14.47 12.81
C SER A 126 -10.96 14.50 11.69
N LYS A 127 -10.86 13.45 10.87
CA LYS A 127 -9.87 13.32 9.78
C LYS A 127 -8.42 13.52 10.26
N SER A 128 -8.13 13.15 11.51
CA SER A 128 -6.86 13.45 12.17
C SER A 128 -6.03 12.20 12.39
N LYS A 129 -4.71 12.36 12.28
CA LYS A 129 -3.72 11.34 12.63
C LYS A 129 -3.38 11.53 14.11
N VAL A 130 -3.96 10.70 14.97
CA VAL A 130 -3.84 10.84 16.43
C VAL A 130 -2.60 10.16 16.99
N LEU A 131 -2.01 9.22 16.24
CA LEU A 131 -0.71 8.63 16.52
C LEU A 131 -0.01 8.28 15.19
N ALA A 132 1.30 8.50 15.12
CA ALA A 132 2.15 7.99 14.05
C ALA A 132 3.45 7.46 14.64
N ASN A 133 3.84 6.25 14.24
CA ASN A 133 5.08 5.61 14.64
C ASN A 133 5.75 4.93 13.45
N ILE A 134 7.07 4.97 13.42
CA ILE A 134 7.90 4.29 12.42
C ILE A 134 8.96 3.50 13.19
N GLU A 135 8.97 2.19 12.99
CA GLU A 135 10.02 1.29 13.44
C GLU A 135 10.89 0.95 12.22
N SER A 136 12.21 1.09 12.33
CA SER A 136 13.14 0.81 11.24
C SER A 136 14.13 -0.28 11.64
N ALA A 137 14.36 -1.24 10.75
CA ALA A 137 15.43 -2.22 10.84
C ALA A 137 16.30 -2.12 9.58
N ASN A 138 17.61 -1.97 9.75
CA ASN A 138 18.59 -1.98 8.67
C ASN A 138 19.51 -3.19 8.87
N HIS A 139 19.40 -4.18 7.98
CA HIS A 139 20.31 -5.31 7.90
C HIS A 139 21.44 -4.98 6.94
N ILE A 140 22.64 -4.85 7.50
CA ILE A 140 23.85 -4.49 6.78
C ILE A 140 24.69 -5.75 6.62
N THR A 141 25.02 -6.09 5.38
CA THR A 141 25.97 -7.15 5.03
C THR A 141 27.18 -6.49 4.38
N GLU A 142 28.36 -6.73 4.92
CA GLU A 142 29.61 -6.12 4.45
C GLU A 142 30.71 -7.17 4.28
N LYS A 143 31.41 -7.11 3.14
CA LYS A 143 32.60 -7.91 2.89
C LYS A 143 33.82 -7.12 3.37
N VAL A 144 34.45 -7.60 4.45
CA VAL A 144 35.63 -6.98 5.04
C VAL A 144 36.86 -7.79 4.61
N TYR A 145 37.83 -7.12 3.99
CA TYR A 145 39.10 -7.75 3.62
C TYR A 145 40.05 -7.73 4.83
N LEU A 146 40.62 -8.89 5.15
CA LEU A 146 41.51 -9.09 6.30
C LEU A 146 42.98 -8.86 5.94
N SER A 147 43.29 -8.78 4.64
CA SER A 147 44.62 -8.54 4.10
C SER A 147 44.61 -7.39 3.08
N ALA A 148 45.72 -6.65 3.00
CA ALA A 148 45.84 -5.49 2.11
C ALA A 148 45.72 -5.84 0.62
N ASP A 149 46.10 -7.07 0.26
CA ASP A 149 45.99 -7.64 -1.09
C ASP A 149 44.59 -8.16 -1.44
N LYS A 150 43.64 -8.11 -0.49
CA LYS A 150 42.23 -8.51 -0.65
C LYS A 150 42.01 -9.98 -1.03
N TYR A 151 42.98 -10.87 -0.80
CA TYR A 151 42.80 -12.31 -1.02
C TYR A 151 42.01 -12.99 0.09
N VAL A 152 42.10 -12.48 1.32
CA VAL A 152 41.34 -13.01 2.46
C VAL A 152 40.27 -12.01 2.84
N SER A 153 39.03 -12.50 2.97
CA SER A 153 37.89 -11.69 3.38
C SER A 153 36.92 -12.49 4.23
N GLU A 154 36.17 -11.79 5.05
CA GLU A 154 35.02 -12.31 5.77
C GLU A 154 33.76 -11.49 5.46
N THR A 155 32.61 -12.11 5.68
CA THR A 155 31.32 -11.44 5.62
C THR A 155 30.90 -11.09 7.04
N GLN A 156 30.70 -9.80 7.30
CA GLN A 156 30.17 -9.29 8.55
C GLN A 156 28.71 -8.88 8.36
N GLU A 157 27.88 -9.23 9.34
CA GLU A 157 26.48 -8.83 9.38
C GLU A 157 26.19 -7.98 10.61
N LYS A 158 25.41 -6.91 10.43
CA LYS A 158 24.95 -6.05 11.51
C LYS A 158 23.51 -5.64 11.29
N VAL A 159 22.67 -5.81 12.32
CA VAL A 159 21.31 -5.29 12.31
C VAL A 159 21.24 -4.04 13.20
N ARG A 160 20.85 -2.91 12.62
CA ARG A 160 20.54 -1.68 13.35
C ARG A 160 19.03 -1.54 13.44
N ARG A 161 18.52 -1.22 14.63
CA ARG A 161 17.10 -0.97 14.86
C ARG A 161 16.92 0.44 15.42
N GLU A 162 15.96 1.16 14.89
CA GLU A 162 15.65 2.54 15.23
C GLU A 162 14.14 2.74 15.41
N GLY A 163 13.77 3.77 16.14
CA GLY A 163 12.37 4.06 16.49
C GLY A 163 11.86 3.21 17.65
N PHE A 164 10.54 3.08 17.72
CA PHE A 164 9.86 2.31 18.76
C PHE A 164 9.05 1.19 18.11
N GLU A 165 9.14 -0.01 18.68
CA GLU A 165 8.15 -1.05 18.42
C GLU A 165 6.81 -0.58 19.00
N CYS A 166 5.78 -0.56 18.15
CA CYS A 166 4.43 -0.14 18.52
C CYS A 166 3.53 -1.37 18.67
N ALA A 167 3.04 -1.59 19.89
CA ALA A 167 2.09 -2.63 20.21
C ALA A 167 0.76 -2.00 20.67
N LEU A 168 -0.32 -2.33 19.98
CA LEU A 168 -1.67 -1.96 20.38
C LEU A 168 -2.26 -3.06 21.27
N GLN A 169 -2.71 -2.70 22.47
CA GLN A 169 -3.35 -3.61 23.40
C GLN A 169 -4.87 -3.70 23.13
N PRO A 170 -5.53 -4.79 23.54
CA PRO A 170 -6.99 -4.95 23.39
C PRO A 170 -7.82 -3.87 24.08
N ASP A 171 -7.28 -3.25 25.13
CA ASP A 171 -7.91 -2.15 25.87
C ASP A 171 -7.78 -0.78 25.15
N GLY A 172 -7.18 -0.75 23.95
CA GLY A 172 -6.95 0.45 23.18
C GLY A 172 -5.72 1.26 23.61
N THR A 173 -4.93 0.77 24.56
CA THR A 173 -3.67 1.40 24.93
C THR A 173 -2.55 1.05 23.96
N VAL A 174 -1.63 1.99 23.76
CA VAL A 174 -0.49 1.80 22.86
C VAL A 174 0.78 1.73 23.69
N VAL A 175 1.59 0.72 23.46
CA VAL A 175 2.92 0.62 24.05
C VAL A 175 3.95 0.91 22.97
N LEU A 176 4.78 1.92 23.21
CA LEU A 176 5.96 2.22 22.42
C LEU A 176 7.19 1.74 23.19
N LYS A 177 7.94 0.81 22.62
CA LYS A 177 9.10 0.20 23.27
C LYS A 177 10.34 0.26 22.39
N ASN A 178 11.48 0.61 22.97
CA ASN A 178 12.78 0.37 22.36
C ASN A 178 13.70 -0.32 23.37
N LYS A 179 15.00 -0.40 23.08
CA LYS A 179 15.96 -1.07 23.98
C LYS A 179 16.11 -0.43 25.35
N SER A 180 15.89 0.88 25.46
CA SER A 180 16.20 1.68 26.65
C SER A 180 14.95 2.19 27.38
N THR A 181 13.84 2.36 26.67
CA THR A 181 12.63 2.99 27.20
C THR A 181 11.38 2.26 26.75
N GLN A 182 10.36 2.34 27.61
CA GLN A 182 9.01 1.89 27.31
C GLN A 182 8.03 2.97 27.78
N THR A 183 7.12 3.35 26.89
CA THR A 183 6.07 4.34 27.18
C THR A 183 4.71 3.73 26.88
N LYS A 184 3.80 3.79 27.85
CA LYS A 184 2.40 3.41 27.65
C LYS A 184 1.60 4.68 27.37
N LEU A 185 0.85 4.69 26.28
CA LEU A 185 -0.02 5.77 25.84
C LEU A 185 -1.48 5.34 25.97
N VAL A 186 -2.32 6.25 26.45
CA VAL A 186 -3.76 6.08 26.54
C VAL A 186 -4.42 7.18 25.72
N TYR A 187 -5.48 6.84 24.99
CA TYR A 187 -6.25 7.83 24.25
C TYR A 187 -7.15 8.61 25.21
N ASP A 188 -7.01 9.93 25.21
CA ASP A 188 -7.91 10.85 25.88
C ASP A 188 -8.94 11.38 24.86
N ALA A 189 -10.20 11.00 25.07
CA ALA A 189 -11.32 11.37 24.19
C ALA A 189 -11.65 12.87 24.26
N ALA A 190 -11.35 13.55 25.37
CA ALA A 190 -11.62 14.98 25.52
C ALA A 190 -10.62 15.81 24.68
N THR A 191 -9.35 15.43 24.72
CA THR A 191 -8.28 16.13 23.97
C THR A 191 -8.01 15.54 22.59
N LYS A 192 -8.61 14.39 22.26
CA LYS A 192 -8.44 13.62 21.01
C LYS A 192 -6.98 13.26 20.73
N LYS A 193 -6.23 12.91 21.77
CA LYS A 193 -4.79 12.66 21.70
C LYS A 193 -4.40 11.45 22.53
N PHE A 194 -3.34 10.78 22.10
CA PHE A 194 -2.65 9.82 22.96
C PHE A 194 -1.75 10.56 23.95
N VAL A 195 -1.93 10.29 25.23
CA VAL A 195 -1.15 10.87 26.33
C VAL A 195 -0.39 9.77 27.06
N ALA A 196 0.81 10.08 27.54
CA ALA A 196 1.58 9.16 28.35
C ALA A 196 0.85 8.87 29.65
N LYS A 197 0.61 7.59 29.92
CA LYS A 197 0.09 7.13 31.21
C LYS A 197 1.24 7.26 32.22
N LYS A 198 1.05 8.14 33.20
CA LYS A 198 1.92 8.22 34.38
C LYS A 198 1.78 6.95 35.21
#